data_AF-A0A2S2P498-F1
#
_entry.id   AF-A0A2S2P498-F1
#
_cell.length_a   1.000
_cell.length_b   1.000
_cell.length_c   1.000
_cell.angle_alpha   90.00
_cell.angle_beta   90.00
_cell.angle_gamma   90.00
#
_symmetry.space_group_name_H-M   'P 1'
#
loop_
_entity.id
_entity.type
_entity.pdbx_description
1 polymer ?
#
loop_
_entity_poly.entity_id
_entity_poly.type
_entity_poly.pdbx_seq_one_letter_code
_entity_poly.pdbx_strand_id
1 'polypeptide(L)'
;NLKFELGVIIGDNLGIHNITGFVESFSSNHPCRVCNIRKEELRKQCYADDNLLRTVEQYNIDVSKGDVSNSGIKEKCVWHDVIGFNVLDQVGVDIMHDILEGG
;
A
#
# COMPACT_ATOMS: atom_id res chain seq x y z
N ASN A 1 18.31 27.04 -5.11
CA ASN A 1 17.30 26.21 -4.42
C ASN A 1 17.54 24.75 -4.76
N LEU A 2 18.17 23.99 -3.86
CA LEU A 2 18.16 22.53 -3.95
C LEU A 2 16.78 22.03 -3.52
N LYS A 3 16.18 21.12 -4.30
CA LYS A 3 14.95 20.42 -3.94
C LYS A 3 15.31 18.95 -3.74
N PHE A 4 14.86 18.38 -2.63
CA PHE A 4 14.98 16.95 -2.34
C PHE A 4 13.58 16.36 -2.38
N GLU A 5 13.45 15.16 -2.96
CA GLU A 5 12.19 14.44 -3.09
C GLU A 5 12.41 12.99 -2.64
N LEU A 6 11.42 12.42 -1.94
CA LEU A 6 11.47 11.03 -1.51
C LEU A 6 11.05 10.14 -2.68
N GLY A 7 12.04 9.44 -3.25
CA GLY A 7 11.88 8.65 -4.47
C GLY A 7 11.15 7.32 -4.28
N VAL A 8 11.62 6.45 -3.36
CA VAL A 8 11.05 5.12 -3.07
C VAL A 8 11.36 4.73 -1.62
N ILE A 9 10.43 4.00 -0.97
CA ILE A 9 10.64 3.35 0.32
C ILE A 9 10.88 1.87 0.09
N ILE A 10 12.09 1.39 0.40
CA ILE A 10 12.48 -0.02 0.29
C ILE A 10 12.74 -0.56 1.70
N GLY A 11 12.31 -1.78 1.95
CA GLY A 11 12.43 -2.45 3.24
C GLY A 11 11.78 -3.82 3.22
N ASP A 12 11.85 -4.53 4.34
CA ASP A 12 11.11 -5.78 4.48
C ASP A 12 9.60 -5.51 4.56
N ASN A 13 8.79 -6.53 4.23
CA ASN A 13 7.34 -6.38 4.22
C ASN A 13 6.79 -5.85 5.55
N LEU A 14 7.33 -6.32 6.66
CA LEU A 14 6.92 -5.90 8.00
C LEU A 14 7.23 -4.42 8.24
N GLY A 15 8.47 -3.99 8.01
CA GLY A 15 8.90 -2.62 8.19
C GLY A 15 8.10 -1.65 7.34
N ILE A 16 7.94 -1.94 6.04
CA ILE A 16 7.20 -1.05 5.14
C ILE A 16 5.73 -0.92 5.57
N HIS A 17 5.02 -2.01 5.91
CA HIS A 17 3.63 -1.90 6.37
C HIS A 17 3.51 -0.97 7.59
N ASN A 18 4.43 -1.13 8.55
CA ASN A 18 4.41 -0.34 9.76
C ASN A 18 4.64 1.16 9.50
N ILE A 19 5.66 1.52 8.71
CA ILE A 19 5.96 2.93 8.41
C ILE A 19 5.00 3.59 7.41
N THR A 20 4.17 2.80 6.72
CA THR A 20 3.16 3.29 5.77
C THR A 20 1.74 3.30 6.34
N GLY A 21 1.56 2.89 7.61
CA GLY A 21 0.27 2.90 8.30
C GLY A 21 -0.65 1.73 7.94
N PHE A 22 -0.16 0.69 7.26
CA PHE A 22 -0.93 -0.52 6.93
C PHE A 22 -0.75 -1.60 7.99
N VAL A 23 -1.79 -2.41 8.21
CA VAL A 23 -1.72 -3.60 9.05
C VAL A 23 -0.78 -4.62 8.43
N GLU A 24 0.07 -5.21 9.25
CA GLU A 24 0.97 -6.28 8.87
C GLU A 24 0.21 -7.45 8.24
N SER A 25 0.73 -7.97 7.12
CA SER A 25 0.00 -8.94 6.28
C SER A 25 -0.48 -10.20 7.02
N PHE A 26 0.18 -10.61 8.11
CA PHE A 26 -0.22 -11.78 8.89
C PHE A 26 -1.55 -11.62 9.63
N SER A 27 -1.84 -10.40 10.12
CA SER A 27 -3.02 -10.08 10.93
C SER A 27 -4.13 -9.37 10.15
N SER A 28 -3.84 -8.86 8.95
CA SER A 28 -4.81 -8.12 8.13
C SER A 28 -5.79 -9.02 7.37
N ASN A 29 -7.06 -8.60 7.32
CA ASN A 29 -8.05 -9.14 6.37
C ASN A 29 -7.79 -8.63 4.94
N HIS A 30 -7.14 -7.48 4.79
CA HIS A 30 -6.77 -6.86 3.52
C HIS A 30 -5.25 -6.67 3.49
N PRO A 31 -4.47 -7.74 3.26
CA PRO A 31 -3.03 -7.76 3.50
C PRO A 31 -2.19 -7.04 2.43
N CYS A 32 -2.81 -6.59 1.34
CA CYS A 32 -2.14 -5.90 0.25
C CYS A 32 -2.21 -4.37 0.41
N ARG A 33 -1.07 -3.70 0.18
CA ARG A 33 -0.97 -2.23 0.17
C ARG A 33 -1.40 -1.61 -1.16
N VAL A 34 -1.49 -2.41 -2.22
CA VAL A 34 -1.82 -1.95 -3.58
C VAL A 34 -3.28 -2.17 -3.94
N CYS A 35 -3.84 -3.31 -3.53
CA CYS A 35 -5.23 -3.63 -3.80
C CYS A 35 -6.00 -3.92 -2.50
N ASN A 36 -7.33 -3.85 -2.59
CA ASN A 36 -8.24 -4.06 -1.46
C ASN A 36 -8.71 -5.53 -1.36
N ILE A 37 -7.94 -6.47 -1.88
CA ILE A 37 -8.28 -7.90 -1.85
C ILE A 37 -8.35 -8.43 -0.42
N ARG A 38 -9.33 -9.31 -0.18
CA ARG A 38 -9.42 -10.06 1.08
C ARG A 38 -8.40 -11.20 1.09
N LYS A 39 -7.77 -11.44 2.23
CA LYS A 39 -6.85 -12.55 2.51
C LYS A 39 -7.38 -13.91 2.05
N GLU A 40 -8.69 -14.12 2.18
CA GLU A 40 -9.39 -15.36 1.80
C GLU A 40 -9.36 -15.59 0.27
N GLU A 41 -9.47 -14.51 -0.50
CA GLU A 41 -9.50 -14.53 -1.96
C GLU A 41 -8.09 -14.47 -2.56
N LEU A 42 -7.13 -13.88 -1.85
CA LEU A 42 -5.72 -13.82 -2.27
C LEU A 42 -5.15 -15.21 -2.57
N ARG A 43 -5.57 -16.25 -1.81
CA ARG A 43 -5.11 -17.63 -2.02
C ARG A 43 -5.67 -18.29 -3.29
N LYS A 44 -6.72 -17.70 -3.87
CA LYS A 44 -7.44 -18.24 -5.04
C LYS A 44 -7.09 -17.49 -6.32
N GLN A 45 -6.65 -16.24 -6.20
CA GLN A 45 -6.24 -15.44 -7.35
C GLN A 45 -4.88 -15.89 -7.88
N CYS A 46 -4.81 -16.07 -9.20
CA CYS A 46 -3.58 -16.34 -9.93
C CYS A 46 -2.98 -15.07 -10.57
N TYR A 47 -3.76 -13.98 -10.62
CA TYR A 47 -3.42 -12.73 -11.28
C TYR A 47 -3.94 -11.55 -10.46
N ALA A 48 -3.30 -10.39 -10.62
CA ALA A 48 -3.81 -9.14 -10.07
C ALA A 48 -5.16 -8.78 -10.73
N ASP A 49 -6.08 -8.24 -9.92
CA ASP A 49 -7.35 -7.69 -10.39
C ASP A 49 -7.31 -6.17 -10.27
N ASP A 50 -7.20 -5.50 -11.41
CA ASP A 50 -7.08 -4.04 -11.49
C ASP A 50 -8.30 -3.31 -10.90
N ASN A 51 -9.47 -3.97 -10.84
CA ASN A 51 -10.67 -3.39 -10.22
C ASN A 51 -10.56 -3.30 -8.69
N LEU A 52 -9.62 -4.04 -8.10
CA LEU A 52 -9.36 -4.01 -6.66
C LEU A 52 -8.26 -3.02 -6.29
N LEU A 53 -7.62 -2.33 -7.25
CA LEU A 53 -6.58 -1.35 -6.95
C LEU A 53 -7.12 -0.26 -6.01
N ARG A 54 -6.32 0.07 -5.00
CA ARG A 54 -6.65 1.16 -4.08
C ARG A 54 -6.54 2.48 -4.82
N THR A 55 -7.55 3.32 -4.65
CA THR A 55 -7.51 4.70 -5.14
C THR A 55 -7.22 5.65 -3.99
N VAL A 56 -6.65 6.81 -4.30
CA VAL A 56 -6.37 7.86 -3.30
C VAL A 56 -7.64 8.28 -2.57
N GLU A 57 -8.76 8.39 -3.30
CA GLU A 57 -10.06 8.76 -2.73
C GLU A 57 -10.56 7.70 -1.74
N GLN A 58 -10.52 6.41 -2.12
CA GLN A 58 -10.93 5.31 -1.24
C GLN A 58 -10.02 5.22 -0.01
N TYR A 59 -8.70 5.39 -0.19
CA TYR A 59 -7.74 5.41 0.91
C TYR A 59 -8.09 6.50 1.94
N ASN A 60 -8.36 7.73 1.49
CA ASN A 60 -8.72 8.83 2.39
C ASN A 60 -10.02 8.57 3.14
N ILE A 61 -11.01 7.95 2.48
CA ILE A 61 -12.27 7.52 3.11
C ILE A 61 -11.99 6.45 4.17
N ASP A 62 -11.18 5.44 3.86
CA ASP A 62 -10.86 4.33 4.76
C ASP A 62 -10.09 4.80 5.99
N VAL A 63 -9.09 5.67 5.81
CA VAL A 63 -8.35 6.31 6.91
C VAL A 63 -9.31 7.11 7.80
N SER A 64 -10.25 7.85 7.20
CA SER A 64 -11.21 8.67 7.95
C SER A 64 -12.23 7.82 8.71
N LYS A 65 -12.62 6.66 8.16
CA LYS A 65 -13.52 5.70 8.82
C LYS A 65 -12.84 4.96 9.96
N GLY A 66 -11.53 4.69 9.86
CA GLY A 66 -10.78 3.95 10.88
C GLY A 66 -11.21 2.48 11.02
N ASP A 67 -11.91 1.92 10.03
CA ASP A 67 -12.30 0.51 10.03
C ASP A 67 -11.16 -0.36 9.51
N VAL A 68 -10.25 -0.68 10.43
CA VAL A 68 -9.05 -1.48 10.15
C VAL A 68 -9.42 -2.87 9.61
N SER A 69 -10.54 -3.45 10.07
CA SER A 69 -10.96 -4.79 9.67
C SER A 69 -11.37 -4.88 8.20
N ASN A 70 -11.98 -3.82 7.67
CA ASN A 70 -12.46 -3.75 6.28
C ASN A 70 -11.53 -3.02 5.31
N SER A 71 -10.48 -2.34 5.80
CA SER A 71 -9.54 -1.60 4.95
C SER A 71 -8.10 -2.10 5.04
N GLY A 72 -7.71 -2.72 6.15
CA GLY A 72 -6.31 -3.05 6.45
C GLY A 72 -5.43 -1.83 6.72
N ILE A 73 -6.00 -0.64 6.95
CA ILE A 73 -5.26 0.60 7.22
C ILE A 73 -5.42 0.96 8.70
N LYS A 74 -4.31 1.08 9.42
CA LYS A 74 -4.26 1.47 10.84
C LYS A 74 -4.33 2.99 11.00
N GLU A 75 -3.61 3.70 10.14
CA GLU A 75 -3.47 5.15 10.22
C GLU A 75 -3.02 5.75 8.87
N LYS A 76 -3.09 7.08 8.78
CA LYS A 76 -2.56 7.81 7.63
C LYS A 76 -1.05 7.59 7.53
N CYS A 77 -0.56 7.41 6.31
CA CYS A 77 0.87 7.29 6.05
C CYS A 77 1.60 8.59 6.47
N VAL A 78 2.58 8.47 7.37
CA VAL A 78 3.36 9.61 7.90
C VAL A 78 4.12 10.36 6.81
N TRP A 79 4.46 9.68 5.72
CA TRP A 79 5.22 10.25 4.61
C TRP A 79 4.37 11.12 3.68
N HIS A 80 3.04 11.15 3.83
CA HIS A 80 2.18 12.06 3.06
C HIS A 80 2.42 13.54 3.35
N ASP A 81 3.14 13.88 4.43
CA ASP A 81 3.57 15.24 4.71
C ASP A 81 4.79 15.67 3.84
N VAL A 82 5.43 14.71 3.15
CA VAL A 82 6.47 14.97 2.16
C VAL A 82 5.80 15.35 0.83
N ILE A 83 6.11 16.55 0.33
CA ILE A 83 5.60 17.04 -0.95
C ILE A 83 5.99 16.08 -2.08
N GLY A 84 5.02 15.70 -2.91
CA GLY A 84 5.23 14.79 -4.04
C GLY A 84 5.15 13.31 -3.67
N PHE A 85 5.08 12.96 -2.38
CA PHE A 85 4.97 11.58 -1.95
C PHE A 85 3.51 11.12 -1.85
N ASN A 86 3.23 9.95 -2.45
CA ASN A 86 2.01 9.21 -2.22
C ASN A 86 2.32 7.72 -2.03
N VAL A 87 1.86 7.18 -0.91
CA VAL A 87 2.03 5.77 -0.58
C VAL A 87 1.52 4.81 -1.66
N LEU A 88 0.45 5.15 -2.38
CA LEU A 88 -0.11 4.27 -3.42
C LEU A 88 0.71 4.30 -4.72
N ASP A 89 1.26 5.45 -5.08
CA ASP A 89 2.08 5.60 -6.30
C ASP A 89 3.41 4.84 -6.14
N GLN A 90 3.97 4.87 -4.94
CA GLN A 90 5.25 4.27 -4.60
C GLN A 90 5.23 2.74 -4.63
N VAL A 91 4.16 2.14 -4.12
CA VAL A 91 4.03 0.67 -4.15
C VAL A 91 3.70 0.18 -5.56
N GLY A 92 3.05 1.00 -6.40
CA GLY A 92 2.88 0.72 -7.82
C GLY A 92 4.21 0.65 -8.58
N VAL A 93 5.15 1.55 -8.27
CA VAL A 93 6.51 1.55 -8.85
C VAL A 93 7.31 0.33 -8.40
N ASP A 94 7.22 -0.04 -7.12
CA ASP A 94 7.91 -1.21 -6.55
C ASP A 94 7.45 -2.53 -7.21
N ILE A 95 6.13 -2.74 -7.36
CA ILE A 95 5.60 -3.89 -8.10
C ILE A 95 6.10 -3.92 -9.55
N MET A 96 6.17 -2.77 -10.22
CA MET A 96 6.69 -2.69 -11.58
C MET A 96 8.18 -3.01 -11.62
N HIS A 97 8.98 -2.60 -10.63
CA HIS A 97 10.38 -3.02 -10.51
C HIS A 97 10.50 -4.53 -10.26
N ASP A 98 9.74 -5.10 -9.32
CA ASP A 98 9.77 -6.55 -9.05
C ASP A 98 9.38 -7.40 -10.28
N ILE A 99 8.40 -6.95 -11.07
CA ILE A 99 7.98 -7.63 -12.31
C ILE A 99 9.03 -7.46 -13.42
N LEU A 100 9.71 -6.31 -13.51
CA LEU A 100 10.68 -6.00 -14.57
C LEU A 100 12.10 -6.48 -14.25
N GLU A 101 12.46 -6.65 -12.97
CA GLU A 101 13.76 -7.18 -12.53
C GLU A 101 13.79 -8.71 -12.48
N GLY A 102 12.62 -9.37 -12.54
CA GLY A 102 12.46 -10.84 -12.50
C GLY A 102 12.38 -11.55 -13.86
N GLY A 103 13.02 -11.00 -14.91
CA GLY A 103 13.11 -11.60 -16.25
C GLY A 103 14.31 -12.53 -16.44
#